data_AF-R6PNT8-F1
#
_entry.id   AF-R6PNT8-F1
#
_cell.length_a   1.000
_cell.length_b   1.000
_cell.length_c   1.000
_cell.angle_alpha   90.00
_cell.angle_beta   90.00
_cell.angle_gamma   90.00
#
_symmetry.space_group_name_H-M   'P 1'
#
loop_
_entity.id
_entity.type
_entity.pdbx_description
1 polymer ?
#
loop_
_entity_poly.entity_id
_entity_poly.type
_entity_poly.pdbx_seq_one_letter_code
_entity_poly.pdbx_strand_id
1 'polypeptide(L)'
;MKKMIALFAGVVLTASMLAFPVSAAQEISVEFNGKLVQLDQTPVMEKGRVLVPFKFFADTFGATTSWDAETKTVTCTYGETTISMTAHSQVMKLDGKNIAVEVPVDIINSKVMVPIRVIATSFGANVSWDSDRKTAVINTGDVHFNRINTAGNVSFTYAETASEGGKTKSTAKYPVFTGNFGSKVNTAISAQAKADIKAFEADITEGDDLSKCTFTSSYDVKCNNNGVVSIVNTQESYTGGAHGSTVVSAKTYCIEDGNVINIKSSDMNTAIEQFKELINANKENYFEDSLDNVKAENIGWYVDKNENTVFFINEGVVAPYAVGLVTVTMDKNVAVAALTVDESTTNIVADKTVSPSAIDVSKIKYDKLFDAKGNISVTTSVPVVSGNYATLNTTIKKMAQDKASAMVEQYKGKSLDETNSAYAGTVNATITYADDSKVCVLFTENVRSGDKKGSTYVSALFLSAVDGSVVDDGTNAQYKEEGANLINEAVKNDKTGAFTQGATAKPEDVGYYFDNDGVIFFVNEGVVAPASSGLVTVERLN
;
A
#
# COMPACT_ATOMS: atom_id res chain seq x y z
N MET A 1 -8.85 27.45 -100.34
CA MET A 1 -10.09 28.24 -100.26
C MET A 1 -10.73 28.01 -98.90
N LYS A 2 -11.01 29.12 -98.20
CA LYS A 2 -11.99 29.36 -97.12
C LYS A 2 -12.13 28.38 -95.93
N LYS A 3 -11.87 28.96 -94.76
CA LYS A 3 -12.20 28.58 -93.38
C LYS A 3 -13.64 28.05 -93.25
N MET A 4 -13.89 27.13 -92.31
CA MET A 4 -14.89 27.35 -91.25
C MET A 4 -14.75 26.37 -90.08
N ILE A 5 -14.94 26.97 -88.91
CA ILE A 5 -14.90 26.48 -87.52
C ILE A 5 -16.06 25.50 -87.23
N ALA A 6 -15.82 24.47 -86.42
CA ALA A 6 -16.74 24.05 -85.35
C ALA A 6 -16.05 23.08 -84.38
N LEU A 7 -15.94 23.55 -83.14
CA LEU A 7 -15.51 22.88 -81.92
C LEU A 7 -16.66 21.98 -81.43
N PHE A 8 -16.44 20.69 -81.19
CA PHE A 8 -17.30 19.89 -80.30
C PHE A 8 -16.47 18.81 -79.60
N ALA A 9 -16.38 18.96 -78.28
CA ALA A 9 -15.71 18.06 -77.36
C ALA A 9 -16.52 16.76 -77.21
N GLY A 10 -15.94 15.64 -77.63
CA GLY A 10 -16.41 14.31 -77.28
C GLY A 10 -15.70 13.83 -76.02
N VAL A 11 -16.28 14.12 -74.85
CA VAL A 11 -15.87 13.51 -73.58
C VAL A 11 -16.30 12.04 -73.60
N VAL A 12 -15.35 11.14 -73.81
CA VAL A 12 -15.53 9.72 -73.58
C VAL A 12 -15.57 9.52 -72.06
N LEU A 13 -16.77 9.32 -71.53
CA LEU A 13 -17.04 9.06 -70.12
C LEU A 13 -16.60 7.63 -69.79
N THR A 14 -15.32 7.43 -69.44
CA THR A 14 -14.89 6.19 -68.78
C THR A 14 -15.41 6.21 -67.35
N ALA A 15 -16.50 5.49 -67.10
CA ALA A 15 -16.97 5.20 -65.75
C ALA A 15 -15.96 4.29 -65.04
N SER A 16 -14.94 4.89 -64.45
CA SER A 16 -14.06 4.24 -63.49
C SER A 16 -14.89 3.91 -62.26
N MET A 17 -15.35 2.67 -62.14
CA MET A 17 -15.88 2.13 -60.88
C MET A 17 -14.75 2.21 -59.84
N LEU A 18 -14.73 3.28 -59.05
CA LEU A 18 -13.99 3.31 -57.81
C LEU A 18 -14.67 2.33 -56.87
N ALA A 19 -14.13 1.12 -56.79
CA ALA A 19 -14.39 0.22 -55.68
C ALA A 19 -13.80 0.89 -54.44
N PHE A 20 -14.60 1.67 -53.71
CA PHE A 20 -14.26 2.02 -52.35
C PHE A 20 -14.17 0.70 -51.57
N PRO A 21 -13.07 0.42 -50.86
CA PRO A 21 -13.10 -0.68 -49.90
C PRO A 21 -14.22 -0.34 -48.91
N VAL A 22 -15.31 -1.11 -48.96
CA VAL A 22 -16.28 -1.15 -47.87
C VAL A 22 -15.48 -1.71 -46.70
N SER A 23 -15.00 -0.82 -45.85
CA SER A 23 -14.41 -1.19 -44.56
C SER A 23 -15.53 -1.84 -43.77
N ALA A 24 -15.52 -3.17 -43.66
CA ALA A 24 -16.44 -3.88 -42.80
C ALA A 24 -16.25 -3.32 -41.38
N ALA A 25 -17.34 -2.83 -40.77
CA ALA A 25 -17.28 -2.33 -39.41
C ALA A 25 -16.80 -3.47 -38.51
N GLN A 26 -15.75 -3.21 -37.73
CA GLN A 26 -15.22 -4.20 -36.79
C GLN A 26 -16.28 -4.47 -35.71
N GLU A 27 -16.72 -5.72 -35.63
CA GLU A 27 -17.72 -6.17 -34.66
C GLU A 27 -17.17 -6.09 -33.23
N ILE A 28 -18.05 -5.83 -32.26
CA ILE A 28 -17.67 -5.74 -30.85
C ILE A 28 -17.44 -7.16 -30.30
N SER A 29 -16.30 -7.37 -29.65
CA SER A 29 -15.96 -8.64 -28.99
C SER A 29 -15.92 -8.53 -27.48
N VAL A 30 -15.98 -9.67 -26.80
CA VAL A 30 -15.78 -9.79 -25.35
C VAL A 30 -14.60 -10.72 -25.09
N GLU A 31 -13.71 -10.31 -24.21
CA GLU A 31 -12.60 -11.11 -23.69
C GLU A 31 -12.83 -11.36 -22.20
N PHE A 32 -12.65 -12.59 -21.73
CA PHE A 32 -12.77 -12.99 -20.34
C PHE A 32 -11.51 -13.74 -19.91
N ASN A 33 -10.77 -13.20 -18.94
CA ASN A 33 -9.48 -13.72 -18.46
C ASN A 33 -8.49 -14.03 -19.60
N GLY A 34 -8.26 -13.05 -20.48
CA GLY A 34 -7.34 -13.19 -21.60
C GLY A 34 -7.84 -14.07 -22.75
N LYS A 35 -9.09 -14.56 -22.71
CA LYS A 35 -9.68 -15.42 -23.75
C LYS A 35 -10.91 -14.77 -24.37
N LEU A 36 -10.95 -14.68 -25.70
CA LEU A 36 -12.15 -14.23 -26.40
C LEU A 36 -13.32 -15.18 -26.15
N VAL A 37 -14.46 -14.60 -25.78
CA VAL A 37 -15.71 -15.31 -25.51
C VAL A 37 -16.55 -15.32 -26.77
N GLN A 38 -16.98 -16.51 -27.19
CA GLN A 38 -18.00 -16.62 -28.22
C GLN A 38 -19.39 -16.42 -27.61
N LEU A 39 -20.16 -15.53 -28.22
CA LEU A 39 -21.52 -15.19 -27.83
C LEU A 39 -22.49 -15.66 -28.91
N ASP A 40 -23.66 -16.13 -28.49
CA ASP A 40 -24.73 -16.58 -29.38
C ASP A 40 -25.46 -15.42 -30.08
N GLN A 41 -25.24 -14.19 -29.61
CA GLN A 41 -25.60 -12.96 -30.28
C GLN A 41 -24.50 -11.92 -30.07
N THR A 42 -24.13 -11.22 -31.15
CA THR A 42 -23.09 -10.20 -31.16
C THR A 42 -23.40 -9.09 -30.13
N PRO A 43 -22.42 -8.67 -29.31
CA PRO A 43 -22.58 -7.51 -28.44
C PRO A 43 -22.99 -6.26 -29.20
N VAL A 44 -23.75 -5.39 -28.54
CA VAL A 44 -24.17 -4.10 -29.11
C VAL A 44 -23.69 -2.95 -28.24
N MET A 45 -23.28 -1.85 -28.87
CA MET A 45 -22.99 -0.61 -28.17
C MET A 45 -24.24 0.27 -28.16
N GLU A 46 -24.75 0.57 -26.97
CA GLU A 46 -25.85 1.49 -26.77
C GLU A 46 -25.44 2.58 -25.77
N LYS A 47 -25.54 3.85 -26.18
CA LYS A 47 -25.19 5.02 -25.35
C LYS A 47 -23.82 4.91 -24.65
N GLY A 48 -22.83 4.31 -25.33
CA GLY A 48 -21.48 4.12 -24.79
C GLY A 48 -21.34 2.98 -23.78
N ARG A 49 -22.31 2.04 -23.73
CA ARG A 49 -22.26 0.81 -22.94
C ARG A 49 -22.40 -0.41 -23.84
N VAL A 50 -21.62 -1.46 -23.55
CA VAL A 50 -21.71 -2.74 -24.25
C VAL A 50 -22.80 -3.57 -23.59
N LEU A 51 -23.73 -4.08 -24.40
CA LEU A 51 -24.75 -5.02 -23.96
C LEU A 51 -24.43 -6.41 -24.53
N VAL A 52 -24.65 -7.43 -23.71
CA VAL A 52 -24.45 -8.85 -24.06
C VAL A 52 -25.69 -9.66 -23.72
N PRO A 53 -25.90 -10.85 -24.31
CA PRO A 53 -26.96 -11.75 -23.90
C PRO A 53 -26.79 -12.12 -22.43
N PHE A 54 -27.84 -12.06 -21.61
CA PHE A 54 -27.71 -12.35 -20.17
C PHE A 54 -27.19 -13.77 -19.86
N LYS A 55 -27.40 -14.72 -20.78
CA LYS A 55 -26.85 -16.08 -20.70
C LYS A 55 -25.32 -16.12 -20.68
N PHE A 56 -24.65 -15.09 -21.20
CA PHE A 56 -23.20 -14.89 -21.07
C PHE A 56 -22.73 -15.13 -19.64
N PHE A 57 -23.44 -14.62 -18.64
CA PHE A 57 -23.05 -14.74 -17.24
C PHE A 57 -23.16 -16.17 -16.69
N ALA A 58 -24.13 -16.94 -17.18
CA ALA A 58 -24.18 -18.37 -16.85
C ALA A 58 -22.99 -19.12 -17.44
N ASP A 59 -22.69 -18.84 -18.71
CA ASP A 59 -21.69 -19.60 -19.46
C ASP A 59 -20.24 -19.21 -19.09
N THR A 60 -20.02 -17.97 -18.62
CA THR A 60 -18.66 -17.45 -18.31
C THR A 60 -18.36 -17.29 -16.83
N PHE A 61 -19.33 -16.81 -16.03
CA PHE A 61 -19.14 -16.67 -14.58
C PHE A 61 -19.65 -17.90 -13.81
N GLY A 62 -20.43 -18.79 -14.43
CA GLY A 62 -21.12 -19.85 -13.69
C GLY A 62 -22.31 -19.34 -12.88
N ALA A 63 -22.88 -18.19 -13.26
CA ALA A 63 -24.06 -17.62 -12.61
C ALA A 63 -25.33 -18.43 -12.91
N THR A 64 -26.26 -18.52 -11.96
CA THR A 64 -27.63 -18.94 -12.26
C THR A 64 -28.37 -17.77 -12.89
N THR A 65 -29.01 -17.98 -14.04
CA THR A 65 -29.75 -16.92 -14.73
C THR A 65 -31.18 -17.34 -15.03
N SER A 66 -32.14 -16.41 -14.90
CA SER A 66 -33.55 -16.65 -15.19
C SER A 66 -34.20 -15.43 -15.85
N TRP A 67 -35.26 -15.69 -16.61
CA TRP A 67 -36.08 -14.66 -17.25
C TRP A 67 -37.55 -14.91 -16.91
N ASP A 68 -38.20 -13.89 -16.36
CA ASP A 68 -39.64 -13.84 -16.15
C ASP A 68 -40.28 -13.05 -17.28
N ALA A 69 -41.05 -13.71 -18.13
CA ALA A 69 -41.68 -13.11 -19.29
C ALA A 69 -42.90 -12.23 -18.96
N GLU A 70 -43.56 -12.46 -17.82
CA GLU A 70 -44.73 -11.69 -17.40
C GLU A 70 -44.30 -10.33 -16.87
N THR A 71 -43.30 -10.33 -15.97
CA THR A 71 -42.75 -9.10 -15.41
C THR A 71 -41.65 -8.48 -16.26
N LYS A 72 -41.23 -9.18 -17.33
CA LYS A 72 -40.08 -8.83 -18.19
C LYS A 72 -38.80 -8.60 -17.38
N THR A 73 -38.53 -9.48 -16.43
CA THR A 73 -37.42 -9.35 -15.48
C THR A 73 -36.37 -10.42 -15.72
N VAL A 74 -35.12 -10.01 -15.93
CA VAL A 74 -33.97 -10.91 -15.90
C VAL A 74 -33.40 -10.94 -14.49
N THR A 75 -33.03 -12.13 -14.02
CA THR A 75 -32.33 -12.33 -12.75
C THR A 75 -31.02 -13.09 -13.00
N CYS A 76 -29.92 -12.63 -12.43
CA CYS A 76 -28.62 -13.28 -12.47
C CYS A 76 -28.07 -13.41 -11.05
N THR A 77 -27.73 -14.61 -10.61
CA THR A 77 -27.20 -14.92 -9.28
C THR A 77 -25.84 -15.59 -9.39
N TYR A 78 -24.82 -15.03 -8.74
CA TYR A 78 -23.48 -15.60 -8.67
C TYR A 78 -22.95 -15.48 -7.24
N GLY A 79 -22.56 -16.61 -6.64
CA GLY A 79 -22.29 -16.65 -5.20
C GLY A 79 -23.52 -16.24 -4.38
N GLU A 80 -23.36 -15.27 -3.49
CA GLU A 80 -24.46 -14.68 -2.71
C GLU A 80 -25.13 -13.48 -3.40
N THR A 81 -24.55 -12.98 -4.49
CA THR A 81 -25.03 -11.78 -5.18
C THR A 81 -26.15 -12.12 -6.15
N THR A 82 -27.30 -11.47 -6.00
CA THR A 82 -28.45 -11.58 -6.90
C THR A 82 -28.80 -10.24 -7.51
N ILE A 83 -28.81 -10.20 -8.83
CA ILE A 83 -29.15 -9.04 -9.64
C ILE A 83 -30.47 -9.32 -10.32
N SER A 84 -31.42 -8.38 -10.29
CA SER A 84 -32.59 -8.42 -11.17
C SER A 84 -32.83 -7.10 -11.87
N MET A 85 -33.24 -7.15 -13.14
CA MET A 85 -33.47 -5.98 -13.97
C MET A 85 -34.72 -6.18 -14.82
N THR A 86 -35.62 -5.21 -14.81
CA THR A 86 -36.80 -5.21 -15.68
C THR A 86 -36.48 -4.52 -17.00
N ALA A 87 -36.93 -5.10 -18.12
CA ALA A 87 -36.69 -4.52 -19.44
C ALA A 87 -37.19 -3.07 -19.53
N HIS A 88 -36.39 -2.20 -20.14
CA HIS A 88 -36.61 -0.75 -20.27
C HIS A 88 -36.63 0.05 -18.95
N SER A 89 -36.36 -0.60 -17.80
CA SER A 89 -36.19 0.09 -16.52
C SER A 89 -34.74 0.54 -16.34
N GLN A 90 -34.54 1.79 -15.95
CA GLN A 90 -33.23 2.31 -15.50
C GLN A 90 -32.94 1.98 -14.03
N VAL A 91 -33.69 1.04 -13.44
CA VAL A 91 -33.49 0.56 -12.08
C VAL A 91 -33.20 -0.94 -12.12
N MET A 92 -32.03 -1.30 -11.60
CA MET A 92 -31.61 -2.65 -11.27
C MET A 92 -31.86 -2.91 -9.78
N LYS A 93 -32.08 -4.15 -9.37
CA LYS A 93 -32.00 -4.57 -7.97
C LYS A 93 -30.75 -5.40 -7.75
N LEU A 94 -29.91 -5.00 -6.80
CA LEU A 94 -28.77 -5.76 -6.31
C LEU A 94 -29.08 -6.20 -4.88
N ASP A 95 -29.16 -7.50 -4.64
CA ASP A 95 -29.50 -8.09 -3.33
C ASP A 95 -30.77 -7.47 -2.71
N GLY A 96 -31.76 -7.20 -3.57
CA GLY A 96 -33.03 -6.57 -3.20
C GLY A 96 -33.02 -5.05 -3.08
N LYS A 97 -31.86 -4.38 -3.18
CA LYS A 97 -31.73 -2.91 -3.16
C LYS A 97 -31.77 -2.32 -4.57
N ASN A 98 -32.53 -1.26 -4.77
CA ASN A 98 -32.61 -0.56 -6.06
C ASN A 98 -31.32 0.24 -6.34
N ILE A 99 -30.78 0.12 -7.55
CA ILE A 99 -29.61 0.83 -8.07
C ILE A 99 -29.98 1.41 -9.44
N ALA A 100 -29.63 2.67 -9.68
CA ALA A 100 -29.82 3.30 -10.99
C ALA A 100 -28.80 2.75 -12.00
N VAL A 101 -29.25 2.50 -13.23
CA VAL A 101 -28.40 2.06 -14.34
C VAL A 101 -28.58 2.99 -15.55
N GLU A 102 -27.47 3.39 -16.15
CA GLU A 102 -27.47 4.35 -17.25
C GLU A 102 -28.15 3.82 -18.51
N VAL A 103 -27.99 2.52 -18.77
CA VAL A 103 -28.60 1.82 -19.91
C VAL A 103 -29.44 0.65 -19.38
N PRO A 104 -30.73 0.59 -19.71
CA PRO A 104 -31.62 -0.48 -19.23
C PRO A 104 -31.33 -1.80 -19.97
N VAL A 105 -31.98 -2.87 -19.49
CA VAL A 105 -32.07 -4.12 -20.26
C VAL A 105 -32.94 -3.90 -21.49
N ASP A 106 -32.52 -4.42 -22.63
CA ASP A 106 -33.27 -4.35 -23.88
C ASP A 106 -33.46 -5.74 -24.50
N ILE A 107 -34.49 -5.89 -25.35
CA ILE A 107 -34.78 -7.12 -26.07
C ILE A 107 -34.47 -6.89 -27.55
N ILE A 108 -33.30 -7.36 -27.98
CA ILE A 108 -32.80 -7.15 -29.34
C ILE A 108 -32.73 -8.51 -30.02
N ASN A 109 -33.36 -8.64 -31.19
CA ASN A 109 -33.43 -9.91 -31.95
C ASN A 109 -33.90 -11.10 -31.11
N SER A 110 -34.92 -10.87 -30.26
CA SER A 110 -35.49 -11.87 -29.35
C SER A 110 -34.53 -12.40 -28.27
N LYS A 111 -33.40 -11.72 -28.03
CA LYS A 111 -32.51 -11.98 -26.87
C LYS A 111 -32.57 -10.82 -25.89
N VAL A 112 -32.56 -11.18 -24.61
CA VAL A 112 -32.47 -10.21 -23.50
C VAL A 112 -31.01 -9.79 -23.38
N MET A 113 -30.73 -8.54 -23.75
CA MET A 113 -29.43 -7.92 -23.77
C MET A 113 -29.28 -7.04 -22.53
N VAL A 114 -28.20 -7.27 -21.79
CA VAL A 114 -27.95 -6.64 -20.49
C VAL A 114 -26.61 -5.90 -20.49
N PRO A 115 -26.47 -4.78 -19.77
CA PRO A 115 -25.22 -4.04 -19.74
C PRO A 115 -24.12 -4.89 -19.10
N ILE A 116 -23.06 -5.17 -19.86
CA ILE A 116 -22.03 -6.13 -19.45
C ILE A 116 -21.31 -5.70 -18.17
N ARG A 117 -21.01 -4.39 -18.06
CA ARG A 117 -20.23 -3.82 -16.96
C ARG A 117 -20.96 -3.93 -15.63
N VAL A 118 -22.20 -3.47 -15.55
CA VAL A 118 -22.90 -3.39 -14.27
C VAL A 118 -23.08 -4.77 -13.63
N ILE A 119 -23.36 -5.78 -14.45
CA ILE A 119 -23.54 -7.16 -13.97
C ILE A 119 -22.19 -7.81 -13.65
N ALA A 120 -21.19 -7.71 -14.55
CA ALA A 120 -19.86 -8.28 -14.31
C ALA A 120 -19.17 -7.66 -13.08
N THR A 121 -19.28 -6.34 -12.91
CA THR A 121 -18.72 -5.63 -11.74
C THR A 121 -19.47 -5.98 -10.45
N SER A 122 -20.79 -6.14 -10.50
CA SER A 122 -21.56 -6.65 -9.35
C SER A 122 -21.15 -8.09 -8.96
N PHE A 123 -20.65 -8.89 -9.91
CA PHE A 123 -20.05 -10.20 -9.65
C PHE A 123 -18.56 -10.16 -9.28
N GLY A 124 -17.99 -8.95 -9.13
CA GLY A 124 -16.62 -8.73 -8.68
C GLY A 124 -15.55 -8.77 -9.78
N ALA A 125 -15.92 -8.67 -11.06
CA ALA A 125 -14.97 -8.60 -12.17
C ALA A 125 -14.63 -7.16 -12.58
N ASN A 126 -13.39 -6.95 -13.04
CA ASN A 126 -13.00 -5.68 -13.68
C ASN A 126 -13.43 -5.70 -15.15
N VAL A 127 -14.02 -4.60 -15.64
CA VAL A 127 -14.43 -4.45 -17.04
C VAL A 127 -13.85 -3.19 -17.65
N SER A 128 -12.93 -3.36 -18.60
CA SER A 128 -12.32 -2.29 -19.38
C SER A 128 -12.77 -2.35 -20.86
N TRP A 129 -12.59 -1.24 -21.57
CA TRP A 129 -12.89 -1.15 -23.00
C TRP A 129 -11.59 -0.91 -23.77
N ASP A 130 -11.29 -1.80 -24.70
CA ASP A 130 -10.21 -1.64 -25.66
C ASP A 130 -10.77 -1.01 -26.94
N SER A 131 -10.49 0.28 -27.13
CA SER A 131 -11.02 1.06 -28.25
C SER A 131 -10.48 0.63 -29.61
N ASP A 132 -9.27 0.09 -29.63
CA ASP A 132 -8.52 -0.25 -30.84
C ASP A 132 -8.95 -1.62 -31.34
N ARG A 133 -9.17 -2.57 -30.42
CA ARG A 133 -9.70 -3.91 -30.72
C ARG A 133 -11.23 -3.99 -30.70
N LYS A 134 -11.93 -2.90 -30.37
CA LYS A 134 -13.39 -2.88 -30.12
C LYS A 134 -13.83 -4.01 -29.18
N THR A 135 -13.07 -4.23 -28.11
CA THR A 135 -13.24 -5.38 -27.22
C THR A 135 -13.56 -4.94 -25.80
N ALA A 136 -14.64 -5.47 -25.21
CA ALA A 136 -14.86 -5.40 -23.77
C ALA A 136 -14.01 -6.47 -23.08
N VAL A 137 -13.06 -6.05 -22.25
CA VAL A 137 -12.13 -6.95 -21.55
C VAL A 137 -12.59 -7.11 -20.11
N ILE A 138 -12.89 -8.35 -19.73
CA ILE A 138 -13.32 -8.76 -18.40
C ILE A 138 -12.22 -9.62 -17.78
N ASN A 139 -11.79 -9.27 -16.59
CA ASN A 139 -10.82 -10.07 -15.82
C ASN A 139 -11.37 -10.39 -14.43
N THR A 140 -11.36 -11.67 -14.07
CA THR A 140 -11.67 -12.23 -12.74
C THR A 140 -10.41 -12.65 -11.96
N GLY A 141 -9.21 -12.41 -12.53
CA GLY A 141 -7.84 -12.53 -11.97
C GLY A 141 -6.82 -12.36 -13.12
N ASP A 142 -5.65 -11.70 -13.05
CA ASP A 142 -4.72 -11.38 -11.96
C ASP A 142 -4.42 -9.86 -11.86
N VAL A 143 -4.54 -9.30 -10.66
CA VAL A 143 -3.59 -8.28 -10.19
C VAL A 143 -2.54 -9.06 -9.40
N HIS A 144 -1.26 -8.91 -9.75
CA HIS A 144 -0.17 -9.59 -9.06
C HIS A 144 -0.20 -9.27 -7.56
N PHE A 145 -0.70 -10.21 -6.77
CA PHE A 145 -0.53 -10.26 -5.32
C PHE A 145 0.27 -11.51 -5.00
N ASN A 146 1.37 -11.32 -4.27
CA ASN A 146 2.04 -12.42 -3.60
C ASN A 146 1.01 -12.99 -2.61
N ARG A 147 0.39 -14.11 -2.98
CA ARG A 147 -0.53 -14.83 -2.11
C ARG A 147 0.30 -15.45 -0.99
N ILE A 148 0.29 -14.85 0.20
CA ILE A 148 0.41 -15.65 1.41
C ILE A 148 -0.95 -16.30 1.64
N ASN A 149 -0.91 -17.61 1.80
CA ASN A 149 -2.05 -18.48 1.81
C ASN A 149 -2.80 -18.38 3.15
N THR A 150 -4.09 -18.07 3.08
CA THR A 150 -5.17 -18.53 3.99
C THR A 150 -5.18 -18.04 5.44
N ALA A 151 -5.87 -16.93 5.69
CA ALA A 151 -6.74 -16.86 6.87
C ALA A 151 -8.19 -16.67 6.38
N GLY A 152 -9.03 -17.67 6.65
CA GLY A 152 -10.48 -17.49 6.54
C GLY A 152 -10.97 -16.45 7.54
N ASN A 153 -12.27 -16.18 7.54
CA ASN A 153 -12.91 -15.26 8.48
C ASN A 153 -12.43 -15.53 9.92
N VAL A 154 -12.06 -14.47 10.64
CA VAL A 154 -11.67 -14.60 12.05
C VAL A 154 -12.92 -14.66 12.91
N SER A 155 -13.08 -15.69 13.74
CA SER A 155 -14.20 -15.75 14.68
C SER A 155 -14.11 -14.65 15.73
N PHE A 156 -15.25 -14.04 16.07
CA PHE A 156 -15.34 -12.99 17.07
C PHE A 156 -16.66 -13.05 17.84
N THR A 157 -16.66 -12.46 19.04
CA THR A 157 -17.85 -12.16 19.82
C THR A 157 -17.89 -10.67 20.12
N TYR A 158 -18.89 -10.22 20.90
CA TYR A 158 -18.97 -8.84 21.37
C TYR A 158 -18.77 -8.78 22.89
N ALA A 159 -17.97 -7.81 23.32
CA ALA A 159 -17.88 -7.39 24.71
C ALA A 159 -18.48 -5.99 24.87
N GLU A 160 -18.81 -5.64 26.11
CA GLU A 160 -19.36 -4.34 26.47
C GLU A 160 -18.60 -3.76 27.67
N THR A 161 -18.43 -2.44 27.68
CA THR A 161 -17.89 -1.67 28.81
C THR A 161 -18.77 -0.45 29.04
N ALA A 162 -18.84 0.02 30.29
CA ALA A 162 -19.61 1.19 30.68
C ALA A 162 -18.75 2.19 31.45
N SER A 163 -19.28 3.39 31.69
CA SER A 163 -18.65 4.42 32.52
C SER A 163 -18.37 3.96 33.95
N GLU A 164 -17.23 4.41 34.49
CA GLU A 164 -16.88 4.18 35.89
C GLU A 164 -17.41 5.35 36.76
N GLY A 165 -18.18 5.04 37.80
CA GLY A 165 -18.64 6.05 38.76
C GLY A 165 -19.96 6.76 38.42
N GLY A 166 -20.69 6.32 37.40
CA GLY A 166 -22.13 6.58 37.25
C GLY A 166 -22.56 8.03 36.97
N LYS A 167 -21.65 8.89 36.48
CA LYS A 167 -21.98 10.28 36.17
C LYS A 167 -22.84 10.43 34.91
N THR A 168 -22.70 9.52 33.95
CA THR A 168 -23.42 9.48 32.67
C THR A 168 -23.89 8.05 32.35
N LYS A 169 -24.84 7.89 31.42
CA LYS A 169 -25.20 6.57 30.86
C LYS A 169 -24.37 6.31 29.60
N SER A 170 -23.08 6.03 29.80
CA SER A 170 -22.12 5.82 28.72
C SER A 170 -21.74 4.35 28.58
N THR A 171 -21.84 3.80 27.37
CA THR A 171 -21.52 2.40 27.05
C THR A 171 -20.76 2.29 25.74
N ALA A 172 -19.94 1.24 25.62
CA ALA A 172 -19.29 0.89 24.37
C ALA A 172 -19.33 -0.63 24.15
N LYS A 173 -19.79 -1.04 22.96
CA LYS A 173 -19.88 -2.43 22.52
C LYS A 173 -18.92 -2.68 21.37
N TYR A 174 -17.99 -3.61 21.57
CA TYR A 174 -16.87 -3.82 20.65
C TYR A 174 -16.56 -5.30 20.38
N PRO A 175 -16.02 -5.62 19.18
CA PRO A 175 -15.70 -7.01 18.84
C PRO A 175 -14.47 -7.50 19.62
N VAL A 176 -14.50 -8.77 20.01
CA VAL A 176 -13.38 -9.50 20.58
C VAL A 176 -13.09 -10.67 19.65
N PHE A 177 -12.01 -10.53 18.89
CA PHE A 177 -11.58 -11.54 17.94
C PHE A 177 -10.83 -12.67 18.64
N THR A 178 -10.83 -13.84 18.03
CA THR A 178 -10.11 -15.01 18.53
C THR A 178 -8.78 -15.20 17.80
N GLY A 179 -7.95 -16.12 18.31
CA GLY A 179 -6.70 -16.52 17.67
C GLY A 179 -5.64 -15.41 17.61
N ASN A 180 -4.69 -15.59 16.68
CA ASN A 180 -3.54 -14.69 16.53
C ASN A 180 -3.98 -13.25 16.26
N PHE A 181 -4.93 -13.03 15.34
CA PHE A 181 -5.47 -11.70 15.05
C PHE A 181 -6.01 -11.03 16.32
N GLY A 182 -6.85 -11.74 17.09
CA GLY A 182 -7.38 -11.24 18.36
C GLY A 182 -6.31 -10.84 19.37
N SER A 183 -5.24 -11.63 19.51
CA SER A 183 -4.14 -11.29 20.43
C SER A 183 -3.43 -9.98 20.10
N LYS A 184 -3.51 -9.53 18.84
CA LYS A 184 -2.88 -8.30 18.36
C LYS A 184 -3.79 -7.09 18.49
N VAL A 185 -5.08 -7.23 18.15
CA VAL A 185 -5.99 -6.08 18.02
C VAL A 185 -6.90 -5.84 19.23
N ASN A 186 -7.25 -6.88 20.01
CA ASN A 186 -8.30 -6.77 21.03
C ASN A 186 -7.95 -5.75 22.14
N THR A 187 -6.68 -5.68 22.54
CA THR A 187 -6.22 -4.71 23.55
C THR A 187 -6.41 -3.28 23.06
N ALA A 188 -6.06 -2.99 21.80
CA ALA A 188 -6.23 -1.66 21.22
C ALA A 188 -7.72 -1.29 21.06
N ILE A 189 -8.55 -2.23 20.60
CA ILE A 189 -10.00 -2.01 20.43
C ILE A 189 -10.66 -1.72 21.78
N SER A 190 -10.39 -2.55 22.80
CA SER A 190 -10.95 -2.34 24.13
C SER A 190 -10.44 -1.08 24.82
N ALA A 191 -9.17 -0.71 24.61
CA ALA A 191 -8.62 0.55 25.11
C ALA A 191 -9.28 1.76 24.45
N GLN A 192 -9.49 1.73 23.13
CA GLN A 192 -10.18 2.80 22.41
C GLN A 192 -11.63 2.95 22.89
N ALA A 193 -12.38 1.85 23.04
CA ALA A 193 -13.74 1.88 23.54
C ALA A 193 -13.87 2.55 24.92
N LYS A 194 -12.89 2.32 25.82
CA LYS A 194 -12.81 3.00 27.12
C LYS A 194 -12.39 4.46 26.99
N ALA A 195 -11.47 4.76 26.08
CA ALA A 195 -11.02 6.13 25.83
C ALA A 195 -12.13 7.00 25.26
N ASP A 196 -12.97 6.46 24.37
CA ASP A 196 -14.11 7.15 23.77
C ASP A 196 -15.12 7.60 24.85
N ILE A 197 -15.49 6.67 25.76
CA ILE A 197 -16.34 6.99 26.93
C ILE A 197 -15.71 8.11 27.76
N LYS A 198 -14.42 7.98 28.08
CA LYS A 198 -13.71 8.95 28.90
C LYS A 198 -13.61 10.33 28.23
N ALA A 199 -13.45 10.39 26.90
CA ALA A 199 -13.41 11.62 26.14
C ALA A 199 -14.77 12.33 26.19
N PHE A 200 -15.87 11.60 25.95
CA PHE A 200 -17.21 12.13 26.11
C PHE A 200 -17.46 12.69 27.52
N GLU A 201 -17.04 11.94 28.55
CA GLU A 201 -17.18 12.37 29.95
C GLU A 201 -16.30 13.56 30.33
N ALA A 202 -15.20 13.80 29.61
CA ALA A 202 -14.35 14.97 29.82
C ALA A 202 -14.91 16.24 29.15
N ASP A 203 -15.63 16.08 28.04
CA ASP A 203 -16.21 17.19 27.28
C ASP A 203 -17.49 17.77 27.93
N ILE A 204 -18.11 17.05 28.86
CA ILE A 204 -19.24 17.53 29.65
C ILE A 204 -18.76 18.38 30.85
N THR A 205 -19.15 19.65 30.89
CA THR A 205 -18.91 20.54 32.04
C THR A 205 -19.89 20.24 33.19
N GLU A 206 -19.50 20.53 34.44
CA GLU A 206 -20.40 20.39 35.59
C GLU A 206 -21.71 21.19 35.39
N GLY A 207 -22.85 20.50 35.53
CA GLY A 207 -24.21 21.03 35.35
C GLY A 207 -25.29 20.04 35.80
N ASP A 208 -26.51 20.54 36.05
CA ASP A 208 -27.46 20.05 37.07
C ASP A 208 -28.00 18.60 36.96
N ASP A 209 -27.79 17.86 35.86
CA ASP A 209 -28.17 16.45 35.79
C ASP A 209 -27.42 15.64 34.72
N LEU A 210 -26.12 15.39 34.96
CA LEU A 210 -25.28 14.56 34.09
C LEU A 210 -25.84 13.14 33.85
N SER A 211 -26.74 12.66 34.72
CA SER A 211 -27.38 11.34 34.58
C SER A 211 -28.30 11.21 33.35
N LYS A 212 -28.69 12.35 32.76
CA LYS A 212 -29.44 12.44 31.49
C LYS A 212 -28.54 12.42 30.26
N CYS A 213 -27.23 12.65 30.43
CA CYS A 213 -26.29 12.55 29.33
C CYS A 213 -26.07 11.08 28.98
N THR A 214 -26.18 10.75 27.69
CA THR A 214 -26.01 9.39 27.19
C THR A 214 -24.94 9.36 26.12
N PHE A 215 -24.14 8.30 26.11
CA PHE A 215 -23.17 8.03 25.06
C PHE A 215 -23.15 6.54 24.74
N THR A 216 -23.21 6.21 23.46
CA THR A 216 -23.12 4.83 22.98
C THR A 216 -22.06 4.77 21.89
N SER A 217 -21.08 3.88 22.04
CA SER A 217 -20.10 3.59 21.00
C SER A 217 -20.27 2.16 20.51
N SER A 218 -20.63 2.00 19.24
CA SER A 218 -20.97 0.71 18.62
C SER A 218 -20.00 0.38 17.50
N TYR A 219 -19.18 -0.66 17.69
CA TYR A 219 -18.20 -1.11 16.70
C TYR A 219 -18.76 -2.26 15.86
N ASP A 220 -19.12 -1.99 14.61
CA ASP A 220 -19.61 -2.99 13.67
C ASP A 220 -18.49 -3.55 12.79
N VAL A 221 -18.37 -4.88 12.71
CA VAL A 221 -17.49 -5.54 11.74
C VAL A 221 -18.17 -5.53 10.36
N LYS A 222 -17.72 -4.64 9.47
CA LYS A 222 -18.27 -4.46 8.11
C LYS A 222 -17.66 -5.43 7.11
N CYS A 223 -16.41 -5.84 7.30
CA CYS A 223 -15.71 -6.84 6.50
C CYS A 223 -14.89 -7.78 7.41
N ASN A 224 -14.83 -9.06 7.05
CA ASN A 224 -14.04 -10.10 7.71
C ASN A 224 -13.81 -11.24 6.72
N ASN A 225 -13.15 -10.93 5.61
CA ASN A 225 -12.84 -11.87 4.54
C ASN A 225 -11.57 -11.40 3.80
N ASN A 226 -11.00 -12.28 2.98
CA ASN A 226 -9.87 -11.97 2.10
C ASN A 226 -8.70 -11.25 2.77
N GLY A 227 -8.34 -11.69 3.98
CA GLY A 227 -7.21 -11.13 4.71
C GLY A 227 -7.49 -9.78 5.39
N VAL A 228 -8.73 -9.29 5.41
CA VAL A 228 -9.09 -7.98 5.97
C VAL A 228 -10.24 -8.09 6.99
N VAL A 229 -10.11 -7.34 8.08
CA VAL A 229 -11.21 -7.02 9.00
C VAL A 229 -11.43 -5.50 8.99
N SER A 230 -12.61 -5.04 8.61
CA SER A 230 -12.95 -3.60 8.66
C SER A 230 -14.02 -3.33 9.69
N ILE A 231 -13.77 -2.39 10.60
CA ILE A 231 -14.60 -2.09 11.76
C ILE A 231 -15.02 -0.63 11.69
N VAL A 232 -16.32 -0.36 11.79
CA VAL A 232 -16.89 0.99 11.88
C VAL A 232 -17.36 1.24 13.30
N ASN A 233 -16.88 2.30 13.94
CA ASN A 233 -17.35 2.76 15.24
C ASN A 233 -18.35 3.91 15.03
N THR A 234 -19.59 3.70 15.48
CA THR A 234 -20.63 4.73 15.52
C THR A 234 -20.80 5.21 16.96
N GLN A 235 -20.54 6.49 17.18
CA GLN A 235 -20.68 7.15 18.47
C GLN A 235 -21.92 8.03 18.46
N GLU A 236 -22.92 7.72 19.27
CA GLU A 236 -24.09 8.56 19.47
C GLU A 236 -24.01 9.20 20.84
N SER A 237 -24.23 10.51 20.91
CA SER A 237 -24.18 11.27 22.14
C SER A 237 -25.40 12.16 22.31
N TYR A 238 -25.81 12.36 23.56
CA TYR A 238 -26.83 13.31 23.94
C TYR A 238 -26.41 14.01 25.22
N THR A 239 -26.26 15.32 25.17
CA THR A 239 -25.84 16.17 26.29
C THR A 239 -26.95 17.15 26.73
N GLY A 240 -28.16 16.94 26.23
CA GLY A 240 -29.30 17.87 26.38
C GLY A 240 -29.56 18.70 25.13
N GLY A 241 -30.79 19.19 24.95
CA GLY A 241 -31.20 19.98 23.78
C GLY A 241 -32.23 19.27 22.90
N ALA A 242 -32.36 19.71 21.65
CA ALA A 242 -33.40 19.24 20.74
C ALA A 242 -33.10 17.88 20.08
N HIS A 243 -31.83 17.50 19.95
CA HIS A 243 -31.40 16.26 19.31
C HIS A 243 -30.03 15.80 19.85
N GLY A 244 -29.68 14.54 19.60
CA GLY A 244 -28.34 14.00 19.82
C GLY A 244 -27.38 14.32 18.67
N SER A 245 -26.17 13.78 18.75
CA SER A 245 -25.13 13.88 17.72
C SER A 245 -24.60 12.49 17.38
N THR A 246 -24.24 12.28 16.12
CA THR A 246 -23.62 11.03 15.64
C THR A 246 -22.26 11.34 15.04
N VAL A 247 -21.25 10.59 15.47
CA VAL A 247 -19.90 10.62 14.88
C VAL A 247 -19.52 9.20 14.48
N VAL A 248 -19.10 9.04 13.24
CA VAL A 248 -18.63 7.78 12.66
C VAL A 248 -17.12 7.85 12.48
N SER A 249 -16.45 6.77 12.86
CA SER A 249 -15.04 6.52 12.54
C SER A 249 -14.88 5.07 12.10
N ALA A 250 -13.77 4.74 11.45
CA ALA A 250 -13.53 3.38 10.98
C ALA A 250 -12.04 3.03 11.05
N LYS A 251 -11.75 1.74 11.26
CA LYS A 251 -10.42 1.16 11.15
C LYS A 251 -10.49 -0.15 10.41
N THR A 252 -9.60 -0.30 9.43
CA THR A 252 -9.45 -1.52 8.65
C THR A 252 -8.14 -2.17 9.04
N TYR A 253 -8.14 -3.49 9.22
CA TYR A 253 -7.02 -4.27 9.71
C TYR A 253 -6.68 -5.40 8.73
N CYS A 254 -5.39 -5.69 8.58
CA CYS A 254 -4.95 -6.93 7.96
C CYS A 254 -5.05 -8.07 8.98
N ILE A 255 -5.66 -9.19 8.58
CA ILE A 255 -5.93 -10.35 9.45
C ILE A 255 -4.62 -11.04 9.87
N GLU A 256 -3.64 -11.09 8.97
CA GLU A 256 -2.40 -11.83 9.18
C GLU A 256 -1.54 -11.17 10.27
N ASP A 257 -1.32 -9.87 10.13
CA ASP A 257 -0.40 -9.11 10.96
C ASP A 257 -1.10 -8.30 12.05
N GLY A 258 -2.42 -8.05 11.96
CA GLY A 258 -3.16 -7.19 12.88
C GLY A 258 -2.95 -5.69 12.66
N ASN A 259 -2.23 -5.29 11.60
CA ASN A 259 -1.92 -3.90 11.31
C ASN A 259 -3.12 -3.15 10.75
N VAL A 260 -3.18 -1.86 11.04
CA VAL A 260 -4.14 -0.96 10.39
C VAL A 260 -3.72 -0.73 8.94
N ILE A 261 -4.67 -0.97 8.04
CA ILE A 261 -4.62 -0.69 6.62
C ILE A 261 -5.02 0.77 6.43
N ASN A 262 -4.26 1.52 5.63
CA ASN A 262 -4.48 2.95 5.34
C ASN A 262 -4.77 3.18 3.86
N ILE A 263 -5.76 4.00 3.52
CA ILE A 263 -6.12 4.22 2.12
C ILE A 263 -5.01 4.91 1.32
N LYS A 264 -4.88 4.56 0.04
CA LYS A 264 -3.96 5.26 -0.88
C LYS A 264 -4.37 6.70 -1.06
N SER A 265 -3.39 7.59 -1.20
CA SER A 265 -3.65 8.97 -1.59
C SER A 265 -4.36 9.07 -2.96
N SER A 266 -4.08 8.16 -3.91
CA SER A 266 -4.79 8.15 -5.21
C SER A 266 -6.27 7.78 -5.08
N ASP A 267 -6.59 6.80 -4.23
CA ASP A 267 -7.96 6.37 -4.00
C ASP A 267 -8.71 7.44 -3.19
N MET A 268 -8.04 8.05 -2.19
CA MET A 268 -8.59 9.21 -1.47
C MET A 268 -8.86 10.40 -2.40
N ASN A 269 -7.94 10.72 -3.32
CA ASN A 269 -8.15 11.77 -4.31
C ASN A 269 -9.34 11.45 -5.22
N THR A 270 -9.49 10.18 -5.61
CA THR A 270 -10.65 9.74 -6.40
C THR A 270 -11.95 9.90 -5.61
N ALA A 271 -11.95 9.60 -4.31
CA ALA A 271 -13.11 9.77 -3.44
C ALA A 271 -13.48 11.25 -3.29
N ILE A 272 -12.47 12.12 -3.12
CA ILE A 272 -12.65 13.57 -3.07
C ILE A 272 -13.36 14.07 -4.34
N GLU A 273 -12.93 13.64 -5.51
CA GLU A 273 -13.59 14.05 -6.76
C GLU A 273 -15.01 13.49 -6.86
N GLN A 274 -15.25 12.23 -6.46
CA GLN A 274 -16.61 11.66 -6.40
C GLN A 274 -17.53 12.42 -5.45
N PHE A 275 -17.04 12.84 -4.27
CA PHE A 275 -17.82 13.67 -3.35
C PHE A 275 -18.13 15.04 -3.95
N LYS A 276 -17.18 15.69 -4.62
CA LYS A 276 -17.42 16.97 -5.30
C LYS A 276 -18.45 16.82 -6.42
N GLU A 277 -18.41 15.74 -7.19
CA GLU A 277 -19.41 15.43 -8.20
C GLU A 277 -20.80 15.23 -7.58
N LEU A 278 -20.88 14.41 -6.51
CA LEU A 278 -22.12 14.16 -5.77
C LEU A 278 -22.74 15.46 -5.23
N ILE A 279 -21.94 16.32 -4.60
CA ILE A 279 -22.39 17.60 -4.04
C ILE A 279 -22.85 18.55 -5.16
N ASN A 280 -22.08 18.66 -6.24
CA ASN A 280 -22.44 19.54 -7.34
C ASN A 280 -23.72 19.10 -8.07
N ALA A 281 -24.00 17.80 -8.09
CA ALA A 281 -25.22 17.25 -8.68
C ALA A 281 -26.47 17.49 -7.83
N ASN A 282 -26.33 17.76 -6.53
CA ASN A 282 -27.45 17.82 -5.57
C ASN A 282 -27.30 18.99 -4.58
N LYS A 283 -26.85 20.16 -5.07
CA LYS A 283 -26.40 21.32 -4.26
C LYS A 283 -27.38 21.76 -3.19
N GLU A 284 -28.68 21.62 -3.42
CA GLU A 284 -29.75 21.99 -2.50
C GLU A 284 -29.72 21.24 -1.16
N ASN A 285 -29.05 20.09 -1.11
CA ASN A 285 -28.92 19.27 0.10
C ASN A 285 -27.66 19.59 0.91
N TYR A 286 -26.76 20.44 0.40
CA TYR A 286 -25.44 20.70 0.99
C TYR A 286 -25.27 22.18 1.35
N PHE A 287 -24.30 22.47 2.21
CA PHE A 287 -23.94 23.85 2.53
C PHE A 287 -23.32 24.56 1.32
N GLU A 288 -23.43 25.88 1.25
CA GLU A 288 -22.86 26.67 0.14
C GLU A 288 -21.34 26.52 0.03
N ASP A 289 -20.66 26.33 1.16
CA ASP A 289 -19.21 26.13 1.31
C ASP A 289 -18.81 24.64 1.41
N SER A 290 -19.73 23.71 1.13
CA SER A 290 -19.51 22.27 1.28
C SER A 290 -18.26 21.74 0.57
N LEU A 291 -17.92 22.28 -0.62
CA LEU A 291 -16.75 21.85 -1.39
C LEU A 291 -15.42 22.13 -0.69
N ASP A 292 -15.33 23.19 0.13
CA ASP A 292 -14.12 23.52 0.90
C ASP A 292 -13.86 22.50 2.02
N ASN A 293 -14.92 21.78 2.42
CA ASN A 293 -14.87 20.74 3.44
C ASN A 293 -14.68 19.32 2.86
N VAL A 294 -14.62 19.15 1.54
CA VAL A 294 -14.30 17.86 0.89
C VAL A 294 -12.77 17.69 0.79
N LYS A 295 -12.18 17.28 1.90
CA LYS A 295 -10.73 17.09 2.06
C LYS A 295 -10.43 15.83 2.86
N ALA A 296 -9.25 15.24 2.65
CA ALA A 296 -8.88 13.93 3.20
C ALA A 296 -9.05 13.83 4.73
N GLU A 297 -8.76 14.90 5.47
CA GLU A 297 -8.92 14.97 6.94
C GLU A 297 -10.37 14.82 7.43
N ASN A 298 -11.35 15.10 6.57
CA ASN A 298 -12.78 15.00 6.86
C ASN A 298 -13.41 13.69 6.34
N ILE A 299 -12.62 12.85 5.66
CA ILE A 299 -13.12 11.65 4.98
C ILE A 299 -12.62 10.40 5.71
N GLY A 300 -13.56 9.66 6.30
CA GLY A 300 -13.33 8.31 6.79
C GLY A 300 -13.57 7.27 5.71
N TRP A 301 -13.10 6.04 5.92
CA TRP A 301 -13.33 4.96 4.97
C TRP A 301 -13.33 3.58 5.64
N TYR A 302 -14.02 2.61 5.02
CA TYR A 302 -14.04 1.22 5.46
C TYR A 302 -14.22 0.27 4.25
N VAL A 303 -14.03 -1.02 4.48
CA VAL A 303 -14.32 -2.07 3.50
C VAL A 303 -15.62 -2.76 3.90
N ASP A 304 -16.57 -2.86 2.98
CA ASP A 304 -17.83 -3.56 3.24
C ASP A 304 -17.70 -5.08 3.01
N LYS A 305 -18.76 -5.82 3.33
CA LYS A 305 -18.80 -7.29 3.18
C LYS A 305 -18.64 -7.78 1.74
N ASN A 306 -18.87 -6.90 0.77
CA ASN A 306 -18.75 -7.15 -0.66
C ASN A 306 -17.37 -6.76 -1.18
N GLU A 307 -16.45 -6.35 -0.29
CA GLU A 307 -15.09 -5.90 -0.59
C GLU A 307 -15.03 -4.55 -1.33
N ASN A 308 -16.09 -3.76 -1.25
CA ASN A 308 -16.08 -2.40 -1.76
C ASN A 308 -15.43 -1.46 -0.74
N THR A 309 -14.73 -0.44 -1.23
CA THR A 309 -14.22 0.64 -0.38
C THR A 309 -15.29 1.72 -0.27
N VAL A 310 -15.81 1.93 0.92
CA VAL A 310 -16.80 2.97 1.22
C VAL A 310 -16.11 4.13 1.90
N PHE A 311 -16.23 5.32 1.33
CA PHE A 311 -15.77 6.57 1.91
C PHE A 311 -16.96 7.33 2.50
N PHE A 312 -16.75 8.05 3.59
CA PHE A 312 -17.81 8.79 4.26
C PHE A 312 -17.33 10.13 4.83
N ILE A 313 -18.24 11.10 4.87
CA ILE A 313 -18.08 12.38 5.55
C ILE A 313 -19.15 12.46 6.65
N ASN A 314 -18.72 12.84 7.86
CA ASN A 314 -19.57 12.93 9.04
C ASN A 314 -20.69 13.99 8.90
N GLU A 315 -21.75 13.81 9.69
CA GLU A 315 -22.88 14.72 9.75
C GLU A 315 -22.44 16.15 10.12
N GLY A 316 -23.06 17.15 9.52
CA GLY A 316 -22.77 18.55 9.82
C GLY A 316 -21.49 19.10 9.19
N VAL A 317 -20.71 18.29 8.44
CA VAL A 317 -19.46 18.75 7.80
C VAL A 317 -19.73 19.38 6.44
N VAL A 318 -20.48 18.69 5.58
CA VAL A 318 -20.82 19.17 4.22
C VAL A 318 -22.32 19.41 4.02
N ALA A 319 -23.16 18.90 4.92
CA ALA A 319 -24.61 18.97 4.84
C ALA A 319 -25.24 19.10 6.22
N PRO A 320 -26.49 19.63 6.32
CA PRO A 320 -27.25 19.62 7.57
C PRO A 320 -27.43 18.20 8.14
N TYR A 321 -27.59 18.08 9.46
CA TYR A 321 -27.77 16.79 10.16
C TYR A 321 -28.90 15.91 9.57
N ALA A 322 -29.93 16.51 8.97
CA ALA A 322 -31.03 15.78 8.33
C ALA A 322 -30.61 14.91 7.12
N VAL A 323 -29.45 15.20 6.50
CA VAL A 323 -28.90 14.42 5.39
C VAL A 323 -28.20 13.15 5.88
N GLY A 324 -27.74 13.15 7.13
CA GLY A 324 -26.99 12.03 7.71
C GLY A 324 -25.59 11.89 7.11
N LEU A 325 -25.02 10.69 7.25
CA LEU A 325 -23.70 10.33 6.76
C LEU A 325 -23.65 10.35 5.22
N VAL A 326 -22.79 11.18 4.64
CA VAL A 326 -22.64 11.29 3.19
C VAL A 326 -21.59 10.29 2.73
N THR A 327 -21.89 9.42 1.76
CA THR A 327 -20.99 8.36 1.32
C THR A 327 -20.79 8.31 -0.19
N VAL A 328 -19.61 7.86 -0.60
CA VAL A 328 -19.30 7.40 -1.97
C VAL A 328 -18.65 6.03 -1.87
N THR A 329 -18.84 5.19 -2.89
CA THR A 329 -18.37 3.79 -2.87
C THR A 329 -17.57 3.50 -4.14
N MET A 330 -16.43 2.83 -3.96
CA MET A 330 -15.61 2.30 -5.05
C MET A 330 -15.72 0.78 -5.09
N ASP A 331 -16.10 0.26 -6.25
CA ASP A 331 -16.20 -1.17 -6.50
C ASP A 331 -14.81 -1.83 -6.48
N LYS A 332 -14.73 -3.03 -5.90
CA LYS A 332 -13.54 -3.87 -5.63
C LYS A 332 -12.17 -3.27 -5.97
N ASN A 333 -11.56 -2.69 -4.94
CA ASN A 333 -10.19 -2.21 -4.94
C ASN A 333 -9.54 -2.58 -3.58
N VAL A 334 -9.25 -3.87 -3.33
CA VAL A 334 -8.47 -4.25 -2.14
C VAL A 334 -6.99 -4.16 -2.49
N ALA A 335 -6.42 -2.97 -2.34
CA ALA A 335 -4.99 -2.77 -2.45
C ALA A 335 -4.27 -3.35 -1.22
N VAL A 336 -3.58 -4.48 -1.38
CA VAL A 336 -2.50 -4.88 -0.46
C VAL A 336 -1.13 -4.36 -0.95
N ALA A 337 -1.07 -3.80 -2.15
CA ALA A 337 0.11 -3.09 -2.66
C ALA A 337 -0.16 -1.58 -2.68
N ALA A 338 0.56 -0.86 -1.83
CA ALA A 338 0.44 0.57 -1.48
C ALA A 338 -0.71 0.89 -0.50
N LEU A 339 -0.39 0.85 0.79
CA LEU A 339 -1.11 1.56 1.84
C LEU A 339 -0.10 2.56 2.37
N THR A 340 -0.24 3.82 1.99
CA THR A 340 0.55 4.91 2.56
C THR A 340 0.09 5.09 4.00
N VAL A 341 0.96 4.74 4.95
CA VAL A 341 0.77 5.05 6.37
C VAL A 341 0.87 6.56 6.54
N ASP A 342 -0.20 7.19 7.00
CA ASP A 342 -0.16 8.52 7.59
C ASP A 342 0.49 8.42 8.97
N GLU A 343 1.49 9.26 9.25
CA GLU A 343 2.47 9.13 10.33
C GLU A 343 2.01 9.69 11.69
N SER A 344 0.70 9.73 11.98
CA SER A 344 0.22 10.14 13.30
C SER A 344 -0.36 8.96 14.09
N THR A 345 0.45 8.45 15.05
CA THR A 345 0.09 7.58 16.20
C THR A 345 0.19 6.04 16.05
N THR A 346 1.44 5.55 16.21
CA THR A 346 1.92 4.38 17.01
C THR A 346 1.47 2.91 16.76
N ASN A 347 2.47 2.09 16.35
CA ASN A 347 2.90 0.73 16.81
C ASN A 347 2.04 -0.55 16.58
N ILE A 348 2.40 -1.43 15.61
CA ILE A 348 3.14 -2.74 15.71
C ILE A 348 2.93 -3.62 14.42
N VAL A 349 3.94 -3.66 13.52
CA VAL A 349 4.58 -4.77 12.71
C VAL A 349 3.72 -5.98 12.21
N ALA A 350 3.66 -6.42 10.93
CA ALA A 350 4.72 -6.74 9.94
C ALA A 350 4.20 -6.87 8.48
N ASP A 351 4.98 -6.44 7.48
CA ASP A 351 5.39 -7.23 6.28
C ASP A 351 6.07 -6.28 5.28
N LYS A 352 7.41 -6.35 5.10
CA LYS A 352 8.12 -5.56 4.08
C LYS A 352 9.40 -6.22 3.56
N THR A 353 9.34 -6.63 2.30
CA THR A 353 10.46 -6.83 1.39
C THR A 353 11.19 -5.51 1.08
N VAL A 354 12.52 -5.47 1.25
CA VAL A 354 13.38 -4.39 0.73
C VAL A 354 13.95 -4.81 -0.61
N SER A 355 13.43 -4.27 -1.71
CA SER A 355 14.17 -4.30 -3.00
C SER A 355 15.34 -3.31 -2.95
N PRO A 356 16.52 -3.61 -3.54
CA PRO A 356 17.65 -2.68 -3.66
C PRO A 356 17.28 -1.30 -4.25
N SER A 357 16.19 -1.22 -5.01
CA SER A 357 15.62 0.03 -5.55
C SER A 357 14.93 0.94 -4.51
N ALA A 358 14.76 0.49 -3.26
CA ALA A 358 14.18 1.28 -2.15
C ALA A 358 15.23 2.12 -1.40
N ILE A 359 16.52 1.94 -1.70
CA ILE A 359 17.61 2.75 -1.16
C ILE A 359 17.63 4.09 -1.90
N ASP A 360 17.15 5.14 -1.24
CA ASP A 360 17.22 6.50 -1.79
C ASP A 360 18.60 7.09 -1.49
N VAL A 361 19.57 6.82 -2.37
CA VAL A 361 20.95 7.36 -2.30
C VAL A 361 21.00 8.89 -2.43
N SER A 362 19.90 9.56 -2.79
CA SER A 362 19.83 11.02 -2.88
C SER A 362 19.61 11.70 -1.52
N LYS A 363 19.23 10.95 -0.48
CA LYS A 363 18.95 11.45 0.88
C LYS A 363 20.03 11.14 1.91
N ILE A 364 21.27 10.94 1.46
CA ILE A 364 22.43 10.83 2.35
C ILE A 364 22.51 12.08 3.22
N LYS A 365 22.25 11.95 4.52
CA LYS A 365 22.40 13.03 5.49
C LYS A 365 23.82 13.03 6.02
N TYR A 366 24.46 14.20 5.93
CA TYR A 366 25.78 14.44 6.50
C TYR A 366 25.63 15.14 7.84
N ASP A 367 25.84 14.42 8.95
CA ASP A 367 25.98 15.05 10.26
C ASP A 367 27.47 15.19 10.58
N LYS A 368 27.92 16.42 10.87
CA LYS A 368 29.29 16.73 11.30
C LYS A 368 29.36 16.81 12.82
N LEU A 369 30.24 16.01 13.42
CA LEU A 369 30.57 16.03 14.84
C LEU A 369 31.95 16.66 15.05
N PHE A 370 32.10 17.45 16.12
CA PHE A 370 33.34 18.12 16.50
C PHE A 370 33.70 17.73 17.93
N ASP A 371 34.99 17.65 18.26
CA ASP A 371 35.40 17.78 19.66
C ASP A 371 35.27 19.25 20.11
N ALA A 372 35.15 19.47 21.43
CA ALA A 372 34.94 20.81 22.00
C ALA A 372 36.10 21.80 21.74
N LYS A 373 37.19 21.35 21.12
CA LYS A 373 38.41 22.12 20.84
C LYS A 373 38.72 22.25 19.33
N GLY A 374 37.95 21.61 18.45
CA GLY A 374 38.12 21.63 16.99
C GLY A 374 39.26 20.77 16.41
N ASN A 375 39.83 19.83 17.17
CA ASN A 375 41.00 19.03 16.75
C ASN A 375 40.66 17.87 15.81
N ILE A 376 39.42 17.39 15.87
CA ILE A 376 38.88 16.38 14.96
C ILE A 376 37.48 16.76 14.52
N SER A 377 37.22 16.61 13.22
CA SER A 377 35.86 16.65 12.66
C SER A 377 35.52 15.30 12.07
N VAL A 378 34.37 14.74 12.42
CA VAL A 378 33.89 13.47 11.86
C VAL A 378 32.58 13.71 11.12
N THR A 379 32.54 13.31 9.86
CA THR A 379 31.32 13.38 9.03
C THR A 379 30.71 12.00 8.92
N THR A 380 29.42 11.88 9.25
CA THR A 380 28.66 10.64 9.00
C THR A 380 27.98 10.70 7.63
N SER A 381 27.84 9.55 6.97
CA SER A 381 27.07 9.38 5.75
C SER A 381 26.19 8.16 5.93
N VAL A 382 24.88 8.36 5.96
CA VAL A 382 23.91 7.29 6.29
C VAL A 382 22.85 7.21 5.19
N PRO A 383 22.67 6.04 4.56
CA PRO A 383 21.62 5.82 3.59
C PRO A 383 20.27 5.77 4.30
N VAL A 384 19.21 6.18 3.59
CA VAL A 384 17.84 6.07 4.07
C VAL A 384 17.13 5.00 3.27
N VAL A 385 16.65 3.97 3.96
CA VAL A 385 15.76 2.97 3.36
C VAL A 385 14.37 3.57 3.29
N SER A 386 13.84 3.73 2.08
CA SER A 386 12.51 4.29 1.86
C SER A 386 11.42 3.31 2.33
N GLY A 387 10.28 3.81 2.82
CA GLY A 387 9.19 2.98 3.34
C GLY A 387 9.12 2.96 4.86
N ASN A 388 8.64 1.85 5.47
CA ASN A 388 8.42 1.76 6.94
C ASN A 388 9.66 1.22 7.66
N TYR A 389 10.81 1.84 7.37
CA TYR A 389 12.09 1.50 7.99
C TYR A 389 12.56 2.64 8.90
N ALA A 390 11.65 3.46 9.43
CA ALA A 390 12.00 4.60 10.28
C ALA A 390 12.84 4.17 11.50
N THR A 391 12.49 3.04 12.14
CA THR A 391 13.26 2.47 13.24
C THR A 391 14.63 1.99 12.78
N LEU A 392 14.70 1.19 11.70
CA LEU A 392 15.97 0.75 11.12
C LEU A 392 16.86 1.93 10.71
N ASN A 393 16.32 2.92 10.02
CA ASN A 393 17.00 4.15 9.63
C ASN A 393 17.49 4.93 10.85
N THR A 394 16.68 5.02 11.91
CA THR A 394 17.08 5.65 13.18
C THR A 394 18.19 4.87 13.86
N THR A 395 18.12 3.54 13.84
CA THR A 395 19.14 2.66 14.43
C THR A 395 20.46 2.74 13.66
N ILE A 396 20.44 2.65 12.33
CA ILE A 396 21.65 2.82 11.50
C ILE A 396 22.24 4.22 11.70
N LYS A 397 21.38 5.26 11.73
CA LYS A 397 21.81 6.62 12.02
C LYS A 397 22.48 6.73 13.39
N LYS A 398 21.85 6.16 14.42
CA LYS A 398 22.39 6.15 15.78
C LYS A 398 23.71 5.37 15.86
N MET A 399 23.83 4.21 15.23
CA MET A 399 25.07 3.43 15.19
C MET A 399 26.20 4.20 14.49
N ALA A 400 25.91 4.89 13.38
CA ALA A 400 26.89 5.75 12.72
C ALA A 400 27.33 6.92 13.61
N GLN A 401 26.41 7.52 14.36
CA GLN A 401 26.69 8.59 15.32
C GLN A 401 27.50 8.10 16.53
N ASP A 402 27.18 6.91 17.06
CA ASP A 402 27.88 6.31 18.19
C ASP A 402 29.32 5.95 17.78
N LYS A 403 29.52 5.40 16.57
CA LYS A 403 30.86 5.17 15.97
C LYS A 403 31.63 6.47 15.76
N ALA A 404 30.98 7.49 15.19
CA ALA A 404 31.61 8.79 15.00
C ALA A 404 32.00 9.43 16.34
N SER A 405 31.18 9.30 17.37
CA SER A 405 31.49 9.78 18.72
C SER A 405 32.66 9.01 19.35
N ALA A 406 32.71 7.69 19.19
CA ALA A 406 33.83 6.88 19.63
C ALA A 406 35.14 7.27 18.92
N MET A 407 35.07 7.55 17.61
CA MET A 407 36.20 8.07 16.83
C MET A 407 36.64 9.45 17.34
N VAL A 408 35.70 10.37 17.59
CA VAL A 408 36.02 11.67 18.18
C VAL A 408 36.76 11.48 19.52
N GLU A 409 36.25 10.63 20.41
CA GLU A 409 36.89 10.39 21.71
C GLU A 409 38.26 9.69 21.58
N GLN A 410 38.40 8.71 20.68
CA GLN A 410 39.66 8.00 20.44
C GLN A 410 40.77 8.94 19.97
N TYR A 411 40.44 9.99 19.21
CA TYR A 411 41.40 10.94 18.65
C TYR A 411 41.39 12.31 19.35
N LYS A 412 40.55 12.48 20.38
CA LYS A 412 40.45 13.70 21.18
C LYS A 412 41.78 14.04 21.83
N GLY A 413 42.20 15.29 21.65
CA GLY A 413 43.45 15.80 22.22
C GLY A 413 44.72 15.18 21.62
N LYS A 414 44.63 14.33 20.58
CA LYS A 414 45.80 13.90 19.82
C LYS A 414 46.24 15.05 18.91
N SER A 415 47.46 15.53 19.11
CA SER A 415 48.11 16.50 18.23
C SER A 415 48.68 15.80 17.00
N LEU A 416 48.76 16.55 15.91
CA LEU A 416 48.98 16.04 14.58
C LEU A 416 50.38 16.45 14.11
N ASP A 417 51.35 15.61 14.50
CA ASP A 417 52.78 15.76 14.20
C ASP A 417 53.33 17.21 14.37
N GLU A 418 54.53 17.48 13.86
CA GLU A 418 55.18 18.80 13.96
C GLU A 418 54.47 19.89 13.12
N THR A 419 53.48 19.51 12.29
CA THR A 419 52.81 20.38 11.31
C THR A 419 51.41 20.85 11.74
N ASN A 420 50.92 20.41 12.90
CA ASN A 420 49.68 20.89 13.51
C ASN A 420 48.43 20.71 12.63
N SER A 421 48.39 19.60 11.90
CA SER A 421 47.23 19.10 11.15
C SER A 421 45.92 19.09 11.98
N ALA A 422 44.72 19.15 11.42
CA ALA A 422 43.51 18.65 12.09
C ALA A 422 43.14 17.26 11.56
N TYR A 423 42.63 16.37 12.41
CA TYR A 423 42.15 15.06 11.93
C TYR A 423 40.78 15.20 11.27
N ALA A 424 40.60 14.54 10.13
CA ALA A 424 39.32 14.43 9.45
C ALA A 424 38.88 12.97 9.45
N GLY A 425 37.74 12.70 10.09
CA GLY A 425 37.10 11.39 10.14
C GLY A 425 35.88 11.31 9.24
N THR A 426 35.60 10.13 8.71
CA THR A 426 34.32 9.81 8.08
C THR A 426 33.80 8.47 8.58
N VAL A 427 32.50 8.37 8.80
CA VAL A 427 31.79 7.11 9.06
C VAL A 427 30.72 6.96 8.01
N ASN A 428 30.90 6.01 7.10
CA ASN A 428 29.96 5.72 6.03
C ASN A 428 29.23 4.42 6.31
N ALA A 429 27.90 4.44 6.35
CA ALA A 429 27.09 3.23 6.33
C ALA A 429 26.71 2.90 4.89
N THR A 430 26.80 1.62 4.50
CA THR A 430 26.36 1.12 3.20
C THR A 430 25.54 -0.13 3.42
N ILE A 431 24.40 -0.24 2.74
CA ILE A 431 23.58 -1.45 2.78
C ILE A 431 24.05 -2.34 1.64
N THR A 432 24.57 -3.52 1.97
CA THR A 432 25.12 -4.48 0.99
C THR A 432 24.15 -5.62 0.70
N TYR A 433 23.25 -5.92 1.64
CA TYR A 433 22.24 -6.96 1.51
C TYR A 433 20.98 -6.58 2.31
N ALA A 434 19.81 -6.96 1.82
CA ALA A 434 18.56 -6.82 2.56
C ALA A 434 17.54 -7.89 2.13
N ASP A 435 16.87 -8.49 3.11
CA ASP A 435 15.65 -9.29 2.96
C ASP A 435 14.61 -8.91 4.03
N ASP A 436 13.51 -9.66 4.08
CA ASP A 436 12.34 -9.40 4.94
C ASP A 436 12.65 -9.52 6.43
N SER A 437 13.74 -10.20 6.77
CA SER A 437 14.16 -10.50 8.14
C SER A 437 15.40 -9.72 8.56
N LYS A 438 16.36 -9.50 7.65
CA LYS A 438 17.68 -8.95 7.97
C LYS A 438 18.25 -8.03 6.90
N VAL A 439 18.98 -7.02 7.35
CA VAL A 439 19.73 -6.06 6.55
C VAL A 439 21.19 -6.13 6.95
N CYS A 440 22.08 -6.32 5.98
CA CYS A 440 23.52 -6.20 6.21
C CYS A 440 23.95 -4.74 5.99
N VAL A 441 24.47 -4.13 7.04
CA VAL A 441 25.00 -2.76 7.01
C VAL A 441 26.51 -2.81 7.21
N LEU A 442 27.23 -2.37 6.18
CA LEU A 442 28.66 -2.18 6.19
C LEU A 442 29.00 -0.76 6.65
N PHE A 443 29.65 -0.63 7.81
CA PHE A 443 30.21 0.63 8.28
C PHE A 443 31.68 0.72 7.89
N THR A 444 32.05 1.80 7.22
CA THR A 444 33.43 2.15 6.88
C THR A 444 33.84 3.41 7.63
N GLU A 445 34.82 3.28 8.50
CA GLU A 445 35.36 4.33 9.36
C GLU A 445 36.75 4.71 8.83
N ASN A 446 36.91 5.94 8.34
CA ASN A 446 38.19 6.43 7.83
C ASN A 446 38.67 7.60 8.66
N VAL A 447 39.95 7.63 8.99
CA VAL A 447 40.61 8.79 9.61
C VAL A 447 41.76 9.25 8.73
N ARG A 448 41.91 10.56 8.58
CA ARG A 448 43.01 11.20 7.84
C ARG A 448 43.62 12.35 8.61
N SER A 449 44.87 12.66 8.29
CA SER A 449 45.67 13.73 8.88
C SER A 449 46.40 14.43 7.72
N GLY A 450 45.97 15.65 7.38
CA GLY A 450 46.41 16.32 6.15
C GLY A 450 46.18 15.44 4.90
N ASP A 451 47.20 15.32 4.04
CA ASP A 451 47.18 14.47 2.84
C ASP A 451 47.53 12.99 3.11
N LYS A 452 47.89 12.64 4.36
CA LYS A 452 48.21 11.26 4.72
C LYS A 452 46.92 10.48 4.97
N LYS A 453 46.72 9.42 4.20
CA LYS A 453 45.69 8.41 4.49
C LYS A 453 46.06 7.79 5.85
N GLY A 454 45.21 7.97 6.85
CA GLY A 454 45.33 7.27 8.12
C GLY A 454 44.70 5.90 8.01
N SER A 455 44.00 5.46 9.06
CA SER A 455 43.44 4.11 9.10
C SER A 455 42.03 4.01 8.52
N THR A 456 41.74 2.86 7.90
CA THR A 456 40.39 2.44 7.49
C THR A 456 39.98 1.23 8.30
N TYR A 457 38.86 1.33 9.00
CA TYR A 457 38.25 0.23 9.73
C TYR A 457 36.87 -0.06 9.15
N VAL A 458 36.57 -1.35 8.94
CA VAL A 458 35.32 -1.83 8.37
C VAL A 458 34.67 -2.81 9.33
N SER A 459 33.36 -2.68 9.50
CA SER A 459 32.55 -3.64 10.25
C SER A 459 31.23 -3.88 9.52
N ALA A 460 30.82 -5.13 9.40
CA ALA A 460 29.52 -5.52 8.89
C ALA A 460 28.61 -5.94 10.05
N LEU A 461 27.37 -5.46 10.05
CA LEU A 461 26.36 -5.83 11.03
C LEU A 461 25.11 -6.33 10.31
N PHE A 462 24.62 -7.48 10.76
CA PHE A 462 23.32 -7.98 10.38
C PHE A 462 22.30 -7.43 11.37
N LEU A 463 21.37 -6.61 10.87
CA LEU A 463 20.34 -5.98 11.65
C LEU A 463 18.99 -6.55 11.24
N SER A 464 18.08 -6.71 12.19
CA SER A 464 16.70 -7.05 11.93
C SER A 464 16.07 -5.97 11.06
N ALA A 465 15.48 -6.36 9.94
CA ALA A 465 14.77 -5.45 9.05
C ALA A 465 13.53 -4.83 9.74
N VAL A 466 13.08 -5.45 10.84
CA VAL A 466 11.87 -5.10 11.60
C VAL A 466 12.12 -3.99 12.62
N ASP A 467 13.15 -4.14 13.44
CA ASP A 467 13.40 -3.26 14.59
C ASP A 467 14.84 -2.73 14.65
N GLY A 468 15.71 -3.14 13.72
CA GLY A 468 17.11 -2.75 13.68
C GLY A 468 17.98 -3.40 14.77
N SER A 469 17.46 -4.37 15.54
CA SER A 469 18.24 -5.13 16.51
C SER A 469 19.35 -5.94 15.82
N VAL A 470 20.48 -6.15 16.48
CA VAL A 470 21.55 -7.00 15.91
C VAL A 470 21.05 -8.45 15.88
N VAL A 471 21.11 -9.06 14.70
CA VAL A 471 20.72 -10.45 14.47
C VAL A 471 21.96 -11.33 14.49
N ASP A 472 21.91 -12.40 15.26
CA ASP A 472 22.82 -13.53 15.16
C ASP A 472 21.98 -14.76 14.78
N ASP A 473 22.05 -15.16 13.52
CA ASP A 473 21.29 -16.31 12.99
C ASP A 473 21.97 -17.66 13.30
N GLY A 474 23.01 -17.64 14.13
CA GLY A 474 23.77 -18.83 14.52
C GLY A 474 24.79 -19.30 13.47
N THR A 475 24.81 -18.69 12.28
CA THR A 475 25.78 -19.00 11.22
C THR A 475 27.04 -18.13 11.28
N ASN A 476 27.01 -17.07 12.10
CA ASN A 476 28.09 -16.10 12.24
C ASN A 476 29.44 -16.72 12.62
N ALA A 477 29.43 -17.65 13.59
CA ALA A 477 30.65 -18.35 14.00
C ALA A 477 31.23 -19.21 12.86
N GLN A 478 30.37 -19.89 12.11
CA GLN A 478 30.77 -20.74 10.98
C GLN A 478 31.38 -19.92 9.85
N TYR A 479 30.72 -18.83 9.43
CA TYR A 479 31.23 -17.95 8.37
C TYR A 479 32.56 -17.29 8.76
N LYS A 480 32.72 -16.90 10.03
CA LYS A 480 33.97 -16.36 10.53
C LYS A 480 35.11 -17.37 10.50
N GLU A 481 34.84 -18.62 10.87
CA GLU A 481 35.82 -19.70 10.80
C GLU A 481 36.21 -20.02 9.36
N GLU A 482 35.23 -20.10 8.47
CA GLU A 482 35.46 -20.32 7.04
C GLU A 482 36.27 -19.19 6.40
N GLY A 483 35.88 -17.93 6.64
CA GLY A 483 36.59 -16.77 6.13
C GLY A 483 38.03 -16.70 6.65
N ALA A 484 38.28 -17.05 7.92
CA ALA A 484 39.63 -17.12 8.47
C ALA A 484 40.47 -18.15 7.72
N ASN A 485 39.91 -19.32 7.43
CA ASN A 485 40.60 -20.36 6.66
C ASN A 485 40.95 -19.90 5.24
N LEU A 486 39.98 -19.31 4.52
CA LEU A 486 40.18 -18.80 3.15
C LEU A 486 41.23 -17.69 3.10
N ILE A 487 41.19 -16.74 4.04
CA ILE A 487 42.16 -15.65 4.13
C ILE A 487 43.55 -16.20 4.45
N ASN A 488 43.66 -17.13 5.41
CA ASN A 488 44.93 -17.75 5.76
C ASN A 488 45.52 -18.57 4.60
N GLU A 489 44.68 -19.18 3.76
CA GLU A 489 45.10 -19.84 2.54
C GLU A 489 45.60 -18.83 1.49
N ALA A 490 44.90 -17.71 1.30
CA ALA A 490 45.35 -16.64 0.42
C ALA A 490 46.71 -16.06 0.85
N VAL A 491 46.91 -15.84 2.15
CA VAL A 491 48.20 -15.36 2.70
C VAL A 491 49.32 -16.36 2.46
N LYS A 492 49.08 -17.65 2.63
CA LYS A 492 50.08 -18.72 2.37
C LYS A 492 50.46 -18.80 0.89
N ASN A 493 49.51 -18.54 0.00
CA ASN A 493 49.68 -18.68 -1.44
C ASN A 493 50.16 -17.39 -2.13
N ASP A 494 50.30 -16.30 -1.38
CA ASP A 494 50.72 -15.01 -1.94
C ASP A 494 52.19 -15.02 -2.38
N LYS A 495 52.39 -14.63 -3.63
CA LYS A 495 53.69 -14.47 -4.28
C LYS A 495 54.01 -13.02 -4.60
N THR A 496 53.09 -12.11 -4.31
CA THR A 496 53.19 -10.68 -4.63
C THR A 496 53.81 -9.87 -3.48
N GLY A 497 53.82 -10.42 -2.27
CA GLY A 497 54.30 -9.70 -1.07
C GLY A 497 53.26 -8.71 -0.53
N ALA A 498 51.99 -8.88 -0.92
CA ALA A 498 50.88 -8.05 -0.47
C ALA A 498 50.53 -8.32 1.01
N PHE A 499 50.79 -9.54 1.50
CA PHE A 499 50.55 -9.93 2.89
C PHE A 499 51.83 -9.95 3.74
N THR A 500 51.65 -9.71 5.04
CA THR A 500 52.72 -9.84 6.03
C THR A 500 53.06 -11.32 6.19
N GLN A 501 54.32 -11.68 5.94
CA GLN A 501 54.77 -13.08 5.98
C GLN A 501 54.51 -13.72 7.35
N GLY A 502 53.79 -14.83 7.36
CA GLY A 502 53.47 -15.58 8.58
C GLY A 502 52.29 -15.03 9.39
N ALA A 503 51.63 -13.97 8.92
CA ALA A 503 50.42 -13.48 9.56
C ALA A 503 49.24 -14.44 9.37
N THR A 504 48.33 -14.46 10.34
CA THR A 504 47.13 -15.28 10.32
C THR A 504 45.93 -14.50 10.82
N ALA A 505 44.78 -14.61 10.16
CA ALA A 505 43.49 -14.15 10.65
C ALA A 505 42.86 -15.22 11.55
N LYS A 506 42.29 -14.79 12.68
CA LYS A 506 41.41 -15.62 13.53
C LYS A 506 39.94 -15.36 13.19
N PRO A 507 39.00 -16.25 13.56
CA PRO A 507 37.58 -16.03 13.31
C PRO A 507 37.08 -14.68 13.85
N GLU A 508 37.55 -14.23 15.02
CA GLU A 508 37.18 -12.93 15.58
C GLU A 508 37.63 -11.72 14.75
N ASP A 509 38.68 -11.88 13.93
CA ASP A 509 39.22 -10.82 13.06
C ASP A 509 38.43 -10.66 11.76
N VAL A 510 37.60 -11.65 11.43
CA VAL A 510 36.89 -11.76 10.15
C VAL A 510 35.52 -11.09 10.23
N GLY A 511 35.26 -10.21 9.28
CA GLY A 511 33.92 -9.76 8.92
C GLY A 511 33.46 -10.42 7.62
N TYR A 512 32.15 -10.43 7.38
CA TYR A 512 31.60 -10.90 6.11
C TYR A 512 30.32 -10.14 5.76
N TYR A 513 30.00 -10.11 4.48
CA TYR A 513 28.73 -9.62 3.96
C TYR A 513 28.34 -10.40 2.70
N PHE A 514 27.06 -10.32 2.33
CA PHE A 514 26.55 -10.91 1.10
C PHE A 514 26.50 -9.84 0.01
N ASP A 515 26.82 -10.24 -1.22
CA ASP A 515 26.51 -9.48 -2.42
C ASP A 515 25.63 -10.32 -3.38
N ASN A 516 25.48 -9.88 -4.63
CA ASN A 516 24.64 -10.59 -5.60
C ASN A 516 25.22 -11.93 -6.05
N ASP A 517 26.53 -12.16 -5.85
CA ASP A 517 27.27 -13.27 -6.44
C ASP A 517 27.77 -14.28 -5.38
N GLY A 518 27.75 -13.91 -4.09
CA GLY A 518 28.06 -14.83 -2.98
C GLY A 518 28.37 -14.13 -1.65
N VAL A 519 29.32 -14.72 -0.91
CA VAL A 519 29.78 -14.21 0.40
C VAL A 519 31.15 -13.59 0.26
N ILE A 520 31.29 -12.34 0.68
CA ILE A 520 32.58 -11.67 0.76
C ILE A 520 33.06 -11.70 2.21
N PHE A 521 34.23 -12.29 2.43
CA PHE A 521 34.95 -12.24 3.70
C PHE A 521 35.98 -11.12 3.65
N PHE A 522 36.15 -10.43 4.78
CA PHE A 522 37.14 -9.38 4.89
C PHE A 522 37.85 -9.37 6.24
N VAL A 523 39.07 -8.87 6.25
CA VAL A 523 39.83 -8.54 7.47
C VAL A 523 40.39 -7.13 7.36
N ASN A 524 40.37 -6.42 8.48
CA ASN A 524 40.89 -5.06 8.55
C ASN A 524 42.41 -5.01 8.33
N GLU A 525 42.90 -3.85 7.91
CA GLU A 525 44.34 -3.62 7.74
C GLU A 525 45.09 -3.87 9.06
N GLY A 526 46.34 -4.33 8.96
CA GLY A 526 47.16 -4.68 10.12
C GLY A 526 46.94 -6.10 10.67
N VAL A 527 45.90 -6.82 10.23
CA VAL A 527 45.69 -8.23 10.63
C VAL A 527 46.62 -9.16 9.83
N VAL A 528 46.44 -9.21 8.52
CA VAL A 528 47.25 -10.06 7.61
C VAL A 528 48.04 -9.28 6.57
N ALA A 529 47.75 -7.99 6.41
CA ALA A 529 48.46 -7.07 5.51
C ALA A 529 48.96 -5.85 6.30
N PRO A 530 50.00 -5.13 5.83
CA PRO A 530 50.47 -3.91 6.48
C PRO A 530 49.37 -2.86 6.73
N ALA A 531 49.54 -2.03 7.76
CA ALA A 531 48.58 -1.02 8.25
C ALA A 531 48.32 0.19 7.31
N SER A 532 48.48 -0.02 5.99
CA SER A 532 48.20 0.96 4.94
C SER A 532 47.71 0.33 3.63
N SER A 533 47.62 -1.00 3.60
CA SER A 533 47.20 -1.77 2.42
C SER A 533 45.69 -1.68 2.15
N GLY A 534 44.91 -1.17 3.10
CA GLY A 534 43.45 -1.18 3.02
C GLY A 534 42.85 -2.55 3.38
N LEU A 535 41.56 -2.69 3.08
CA LEU A 535 40.79 -3.89 3.40
C LEU A 535 41.27 -5.09 2.58
N VAL A 536 41.55 -6.22 3.24
CA VAL A 536 41.77 -7.49 2.57
C VAL A 536 40.42 -8.17 2.38
N THR A 537 40.09 -8.56 1.16
CA THR A 537 38.84 -9.24 0.81
C THR A 537 39.12 -10.56 0.11
N VAL A 538 38.30 -11.57 0.39
CA VAL A 538 38.28 -12.86 -0.32
C VAL A 538 36.82 -13.22 -0.58
N GLU A 539 36.53 -13.65 -1.81
CA GLU A 539 35.18 -13.94 -2.27
C GLU A 539 34.95 -15.45 -2.30
N ARG A 540 33.77 -15.88 -1.83
CA ARG A 540 33.22 -17.20 -2.07
C ARG A 540 32.03 -17.07 -3.01
N LEU A 541 32.25 -17.49 -4.25
CA LEU A 541 31.19 -17.58 -5.26
C LEU A 541 30.29 -18.79 -4.97
N ASN A 542 28.99 -18.66 -5.27
CA ASN A 542 28.00 -19.73 -5.11
C ASN A 542 28.22 -20.92 -6.06
#